data_AF-A0A351YVF5-F1
#
_entry.id   AF-A0A351YVF5-F1
#
_cell.length_a   1.000
_cell.length_b   1.000
_cell.length_c   1.000
_cell.angle_alpha   90.00
_cell.angle_beta   90.00
_cell.angle_gamma   90.00
#
_symmetry.space_group_name_H-M   'P 1'
#
loop_
_entity.id
_entity.type
_entity.pdbx_description
1 polymer ?
#
loop_
_entity_poly.entity_id
_entity_poly.type
_entity_poly.pdbx_seq_one_letter_code
_entity_poly.pdbx_strand_id
1 'polypeptide(L)' 'MNSFYNMWNMDYVQQQANAQQHHHEQQLQVAETARKLQDFLDSWDKIEPQYQSEATVGCCAVLLNYMKNCK' A
#
# COMPACT_ATOMS: atom_id res chain seq x y z
N MET A 1 39.14 -8.84 20.67
CA MET A 1 38.10 -7.82 20.39
C MET A 1 38.40 -7.20 19.05
N ASN A 2 37.58 -7.45 18.04
CA ASN A 2 37.88 -7.05 16.66
C ASN A 2 36.68 -6.31 16.07
N SER A 3 36.64 -4.99 16.32
CA SER A 3 35.62 -4.05 15.84
C SER A 3 35.41 -4.12 14.31
N PHE A 4 36.41 -4.62 13.59
CA PHE A 4 36.42 -4.75 12.13
C PHE A 4 35.74 -5.99 11.58
N TYR A 5 35.49 -7.04 12.39
CA TYR A 5 34.86 -8.28 11.89
C TYR A 5 33.40 -8.09 11.48
N ASN A 6 32.69 -7.11 12.07
CA ASN A 6 31.29 -6.83 11.77
C ASN A 6 31.07 -5.78 10.67
N MET A 7 32.11 -5.05 10.26
CA MET A 7 32.02 -4.00 9.25
C MET A 7 31.97 -4.58 7.82
N TRP A 8 32.50 -5.79 7.64
CA TRP A 8 32.63 -6.50 6.36
C TRP A 8 31.80 -7.77 6.27
N ASN A 9 30.86 -7.98 7.19
CA ASN A 9 29.87 -9.03 7.00
C ASN A 9 28.93 -8.57 5.87
N MET A 10 29.38 -8.80 4.62
CA MET A 10 28.71 -8.39 3.40
C MET A 10 27.27 -8.89 3.37
N ASP A 11 27.00 -10.09 3.89
CA ASP A 11 25.64 -10.60 4.06
C ASP A 11 24.80 -9.75 5.00
N TYR A 12 25.36 -9.30 6.13
CA TYR A 12 24.67 -8.42 7.08
C TYR A 12 24.44 -7.01 6.51
N VAL A 13 25.45 -6.43 5.85
CA VAL A 13 25.33 -5.10 5.20
C VAL A 13 24.34 -5.15 4.04
N GLN A 14 24.36 -6.23 3.24
CA GLN A 14 23.43 -6.43 2.14
C GLN A 14 22.02 -6.73 2.63
N GLN A 15 21.84 -7.53 3.69
CA GLN A 15 20.54 -7.71 4.33
C GLN A 15 20.00 -6.40 4.91
N GLN A 16 20.85 -5.57 5.50
CA GLN A 16 20.44 -4.28 6.05
C GLN A 16 20.08 -3.27 4.95
N ALA A 17 20.85 -3.20 3.86
CA ALA A 17 20.53 -2.38 2.71
C ALA A 17 19.23 -2.84 2.02
N ASN A 18 19.05 -4.15 1.82
CA ASN A 18 17.82 -4.73 1.27
C ASN A 18 16.63 -4.51 2.20
N ALA A 19 16.81 -4.62 3.52
CA ALA A 19 15.77 -4.36 4.50
C ALA A 19 15.38 -2.87 4.52
N GLN A 20 16.34 -1.95 4.39
CA GLN A 20 16.04 -0.52 4.27
C GLN A 20 15.32 -0.19 2.97
N GLN A 21 15.73 -0.78 1.84
CA GLN A 21 15.05 -0.63 0.56
C GLN A 21 13.63 -1.18 0.63
N HIS A 22 13.45 -2.41 1.13
CA HIS A 22 12.13 -3.01 1.30
C HIS A 22 11.25 -2.18 2.22
N HIS A 23 11.78 -1.67 3.34
CA HIS A 23 11.03 -0.82 4.26
C HIS A 23 10.63 0.51 3.60
N HIS A 24 11.49 1.09 2.75
CA HIS A 24 11.16 2.28 1.96
C HIS A 24 10.08 1.98 0.91
N GLU A 25 10.18 0.86 0.19
CA GLU A 25 9.15 0.41 -0.75
C GLU A 25 7.80 0.21 -0.06
N GLN A 26 7.78 -0.38 1.13
CA GLN A 26 6.56 -0.53 1.92
C GLN A 26 5.97 0.83 2.32
N GLN A 27 6.80 1.79 2.73
CA GLN A 27 6.33 3.16 3.01
C GLN A 27 5.72 3.83 1.77
N LEU A 28 6.32 3.64 0.59
CA LEU A 28 5.76 4.13 -0.67
C LEU A 28 4.42 3.46 -0.99
N GLN A 29 4.31 2.14 -0.81
CA GLN A 29 3.05 1.41 -1.02
C GLN A 29 1.94 1.89 -0.07
N VAL A 30 2.27 2.16 1.20
CA VAL A 30 1.32 2.75 2.17
C VAL A 30 0.85 4.12 1.70
N ALA A 31 1.77 5.00 1.33
CA ALA A 31 1.44 6.35 0.84
C ALA A 31 0.62 6.31 -0.45
N GLU A 32 0.97 5.42 -1.39
CA GLU A 32 0.24 5.23 -2.64
C GLU A 32 -1.17 4.70 -2.40
N THR A 33 -1.34 3.78 -1.45
CA THR A 33 -2.65 3.24 -1.08
C THR A 33 -3.54 4.31 -0.48
N ALA A 34 -3.00 5.13 0.42
CA ALA A 34 -3.73 6.27 1.00
C ALA A 34 -4.15 7.27 -0.09
N ARG A 35 -3.26 7.58 -1.05
CA ARG A 35 -3.56 8.45 -2.19
C ARG A 35 -4.69 7.88 -3.06
N LYS A 36 -4.67 6.58 -3.38
CA LYS A 36 -5.73 5.92 -4.16
C LYS A 36 -7.09 6.00 -3.49
N LEU A 37 -7.13 5.90 -2.15
CA LEU A 37 -8.37 6.07 -1.40
C LEU A 37 -8.88 7.52 -1.48
N GLN A 38 -7.99 8.51 -1.35
CA GLN A 38 -8.36 9.92 -1.53
C GLN A 38 -8.88 10.17 -2.95
N ASP A 39 -8.19 9.68 -3.98
CA ASP A 39 -8.60 9.81 -5.38
C ASP A 39 -10.00 9.21 -5.62
N PHE A 40 -10.32 8.09 -4.96
CA PHE A 40 -11.65 7.47 -4.98
C PHE A 40 -12.71 8.38 -4.35
N LEU A 41 -12.44 8.93 -3.14
CA LEU A 41 -13.38 9.83 -2.44
C LEU A 41 -13.61 11.13 -3.22
N ASP A 42 -12.54 11.72 -3.77
CA ASP A 42 -12.64 12.93 -4.60
C ASP A 42 -13.43 12.69 -5.89
N SER A 43 -13.38 11.46 -6.41
CA SER A 43 -14.19 11.04 -7.56
C SER A 43 -15.64 10.80 -7.17
N TRP A 44 -15.87 10.25 -5.98
CA TRP A 44 -17.20 10.02 -5.42
C TRP A 44 -17.96 11.33 -5.22
N ASP A 45 -17.30 12.35 -4.69
CA ASP A 45 -17.93 13.67 -4.44
C ASP A 45 -18.39 14.38 -5.73
N LYS A 46 -17.86 13.98 -6.89
CA LYS A 46 -18.26 14.51 -8.20
C LYS A 46 -19.51 13.82 -8.75
N ILE A 47 -19.95 12.71 -8.16
CA ILE A 47 -21.12 11.96 -8.60
C ILE A 47 -22.38 12.72 -8.20
N GLU A 48 -23.22 13.04 -9.20
CA GLU A 48 -24.48 13.73 -8.93
C GLU A 48 -25.39 12.89 -8.02
N PRO A 49 -26.21 13.51 -7.15
CA PRO A 49 -27.03 12.80 -6.16
C PRO A 49 -27.90 11.67 -6.74
N GLN A 50 -28.41 11.86 -7.96
CA GLN A 50 -29.25 10.89 -8.66
C GLN A 50 -28.54 9.58 -9.04
N TYR A 51 -27.20 9.58 -9.10
CA TYR A 51 -26.38 8.39 -9.42
C TYR A 51 -25.68 7.79 -8.20
N GLN A 52 -25.86 8.35 -7.00
CA GLN A 52 -25.18 7.85 -5.79
C GLN A 52 -25.59 6.43 -5.40
N SER A 53 -26.82 6.02 -5.71
CA SER A 53 -27.28 4.65 -5.48
C SER A 53 -26.48 3.65 -6.32
N GLU A 54 -26.25 3.96 -7.60
CA GLU A 54 -25.44 3.15 -8.52
C GLU A 54 -23.96 3.10 -8.09
N ALA A 55 -23.40 4.25 -7.69
CA ALA A 55 -22.05 4.33 -7.15
C ALA A 55 -21.87 3.45 -5.91
N THR A 56 -22.86 3.42 -5.02
CA THR A 56 -22.88 2.58 -3.81
C THR A 56 -22.91 1.10 -4.15
N VAL A 57 -23.77 0.69 -5.08
CA VAL A 57 -23.82 -0.69 -5.54
C VAL A 57 -22.46 -1.11 -6.14
N GLY A 58 -21.85 -0.25 -6.97
CA GLY A 58 -20.53 -0.50 -7.55
C GLY A 58 -19.44 -0.67 -6.48
N CYS A 59 -19.37 0.25 -5.52
CA CYS A 59 -18.41 0.18 -4.40
C CYS A 59 -18.59 -1.11 -3.58
N CYS A 60 -19.83 -1.44 -3.19
CA CYS A 60 -20.12 -2.66 -2.45
C CYS A 60 -19.73 -3.93 -3.23
N ALA A 61 -19.96 -3.97 -4.54
CA ALA A 61 -19.58 -5.10 -5.39
C ALA A 61 -18.06 -5.32 -5.39
N VAL A 62 -17.27 -4.24 -5.51
CA VAL A 62 -15.80 -4.30 -5.46
C VAL A 62 -15.32 -4.81 -4.10
N LEU A 63 -15.85 -4.27 -2.99
CA LEU A 63 -15.48 -4.70 -1.65
C LEU A 63 -15.85 -6.17 -1.38
N LEU A 64 -17.05 -6.59 -1.77
CA LEU A 64 -17.47 -8.00 -1.64
C LEU A 64 -16.59 -8.94 -2.45
N ASN A 65 -16.19 -8.53 -3.66
CA ASN A 65 -15.27 -9.32 -4.48
C ASN A 65 -13.89 -9.43 -3.82
N TYR A 66 -13.37 -8.33 -3.26
CA TYR A 66 -12.11 -8.36 -2.51
C TYR A 66 -12.18 -9.31 -1.31
N MET A 67 -13.23 -9.21 -0.48
CA MET A 67 -13.42 -10.08 0.69
C MET A 67 -13.54 -11.56 0.31
N LYS A 68 -14.14 -11.89 -0.83
CA LYS A 68 -14.22 -13.28 -1.33
C LYS A 68 -12.86 -13.85 -1.76
N ASN A 69 -11.97 -12.98 -2.25
CA ASN A 69 -10.68 -13.38 -2.80
C ASN A 69 -9.53 -13.25 -1.79
N CYS A 70 -9.73 -12.57 -0.67
CA CYS A 70 -8.85 -12.64 0.49
C CYS A 70 -8.98 -14.03 1.15
N LYS A 71 -8.01 -14.91 0.87
CA LYS A 71 -7.71 -16.11 1.68
C LYS A 71 -6.42 -15.88 2.46
#